data_AF-A0AAE1VA40-F1
#
_entry.id   AF-A0AAE1VA40-F1
#
_cell.length_a   1.000
_cell.length_b   1.000
_cell.length_c   1.000
_cell.angle_alpha   90.00
_cell.angle_beta   90.00
_cell.angle_gamma   90.00
#
_symmetry.space_group_name_H-M   'P 1'
#
loop_
_entity.id
_entity.type
_entity.pdbx_description
1 polymer ?
#
loop_
_entity_poly.entity_id
_entity_poly.type
_entity_poly.pdbx_seq_one_letter_code
_entity_poly.pdbx_strand_id
1 'polypeptide(L)'
;MLLSRHLLRKTLKPYLRSISTTTAAIKSHQNNHEFLPPSDYLNSWTTPKDPKEAEAKLARLRREYAKKVKEVRKEYIHEMELQRIEKMRKDEAKKEAQRIANEERQATKAAEKKAKAKEREAAEQEFRKTLLKERQGKLEYWRMREKNFAEKKKEKSDLLRRQSSMWIDEKELEKKTLEAIVDTIQL
;
A
#
# COMPACT_ATOMS: atom_id res chain seq x y z
N MET A 1 31.07 22.70 25.98
CA MET A 1 30.17 23.48 26.86
C MET A 1 29.45 24.46 25.93
N LEU A 2 28.17 24.37 25.59
CA LEU A 2 26.97 24.35 26.43
C LEU A 2 25.82 23.72 25.61
N LEU A 3 25.11 22.75 26.21
CA LEU A 3 23.86 22.22 25.67
C LEU A 3 22.74 23.23 25.94
N SER A 4 22.19 23.87 24.91
CA SER A 4 20.95 24.64 25.06
C SER A 4 19.76 23.83 24.55
N ARG A 5 19.15 23.09 25.49
CA ARG A 5 17.90 22.35 25.29
C ARG A 5 16.75 23.35 25.22
N HIS A 6 16.32 23.68 24.01
CA HIS A 6 15.11 24.46 23.81
C HIS A 6 13.93 23.52 23.99
N LEU A 7 13.18 23.77 25.06
CA LEU A 7 12.04 23.01 25.52
C LEU A 7 10.94 23.00 24.46
N LEU A 8 10.67 21.83 23.87
CA LEU A 8 9.40 21.57 23.21
C LEU A 8 8.28 21.81 24.23
N ARG A 9 7.57 22.95 24.10
CA ARG A 9 6.25 23.13 24.69
C ARG A 9 5.32 22.10 24.06
N LYS A 10 5.21 20.95 24.71
CA LYS A 10 4.14 19.98 24.48
C LYS A 10 2.83 20.66 24.89
N THR A 11 2.10 21.16 23.91
CA THR A 11 0.69 21.48 24.10
C THR A 11 -0.05 20.17 24.30
N LEU A 12 -0.43 19.89 25.54
CA LEU A 12 -1.39 18.84 25.85
C LEU A 12 -2.74 19.27 25.25
N LYS A 13 -2.99 18.87 24.00
CA LYS A 13 -4.34 18.90 23.43
C LYS A 13 -5.19 17.95 24.29
N PRO A 14 -6.30 18.40 24.89
CA PRO A 14 -7.25 17.47 25.48
C PRO A 14 -7.81 16.63 24.33
N TYR A 15 -7.40 15.37 24.27
CA TYR A 15 -8.07 14.37 23.45
C TYR A 15 -9.44 14.17 24.10
N LEU A 16 -10.43 14.96 23.67
CA LEU A 16 -11.83 14.63 23.89
C LEU A 16 -12.06 13.32 23.15
N ARG A 17 -11.85 12.21 23.87
CA ARG A 17 -12.30 10.90 23.47
C ARG A 17 -13.82 10.98 23.48
N SER A 18 -14.39 11.38 22.36
CA SER A 18 -15.77 11.09 22.02
C SER A 18 -15.88 9.56 22.03
N ILE A 19 -16.39 9.01 23.12
CA ILE A 19 -16.88 7.65 23.17
C ILE A 19 -18.25 7.69 22.48
N SER A 20 -18.25 7.89 21.16
CA SER A 20 -19.42 7.61 20.35
C SER A 20 -19.57 6.10 20.29
N THR A 21 -20.17 5.53 21.33
CA THR A 21 -20.87 4.26 21.22
C THR A 21 -21.95 4.46 20.17
N THR A 22 -21.70 4.00 18.95
CA THR A 22 -22.73 3.90 17.92
C THR A 22 -23.76 2.89 18.42
N THR A 23 -24.78 3.37 19.14
CA THR A 23 -25.99 2.63 19.53
C THR A 23 -26.90 2.40 18.32
N ALA A 24 -26.33 2.15 17.14
CA ALA A 24 -27.07 1.93 15.90
C ALA A 24 -27.93 0.66 15.96
N ALA A 25 -27.69 -0.24 16.93
CA ALA A 25 -28.47 -1.46 17.12
C ALA A 25 -29.59 -1.37 18.19
N ILE A 26 -29.69 -0.29 18.98
CA ILE A 26 -30.64 -0.24 20.11
C ILE A 26 -31.98 0.41 19.73
N LYS A 27 -32.03 1.18 18.64
CA LYS A 27 -33.21 1.99 18.26
C LYS A 27 -34.42 1.18 17.79
N SER A 28 -34.27 -0.11 17.47
CA SER A 28 -35.39 -0.94 17.00
C SER A 28 -36.34 -1.38 18.10
N HIS A 29 -35.93 -1.39 19.37
CA HIS A 29 -36.81 -1.85 20.46
C HIS A 29 -37.86 -0.80 20.84
N GLN A 30 -37.55 0.49 20.69
CA GLN A 30 -38.46 1.56 21.13
C GLN A 30 -39.71 1.74 20.26
N ASN A 31 -39.70 1.26 19.00
CA ASN A 31 -40.78 1.53 18.05
C ASN A 31 -41.93 0.50 18.07
N ASN A 32 -41.79 -0.61 18.82
CA ASN A 32 -42.79 -1.68 18.88
C ASN A 32 -43.34 -1.89 20.30
N HIS A 33 -43.22 -0.91 21.19
CA HIS A 33 -43.88 -0.97 22.49
C HIS A 33 -45.28 -0.36 22.37
N GLU A 34 -46.26 -1.20 22.05
CA GLU A 34 -47.65 -0.85 22.33
C GLU A 34 -47.80 -0.77 23.86
N PHE A 35 -48.11 0.42 24.36
CA PHE A 35 -48.40 0.60 25.77
C PHE A 35 -49.70 -0.12 26.10
N LEU A 36 -49.63 -1.08 27.02
CA LEU A 36 -50.83 -1.75 27.51
C LEU A 36 -51.75 -0.73 28.20
N PRO A 37 -53.08 -0.88 28.06
CA PRO A 37 -54.03 -0.02 28.76
C PRO A 37 -53.86 -0.14 30.29
N PRO A 38 -54.22 0.90 31.06
CA PRO A 38 -54.20 0.85 32.52
C PRO A 38 -54.91 -0.41 33.05
N SER A 39 -54.26 -1.14 33.94
CA SER A 39 -54.82 -2.40 34.46
C SER A 39 -55.80 -2.15 35.61
N ASP A 40 -57.08 -2.48 35.43
CA ASP A 40 -58.09 -2.43 36.50
C ASP A 40 -57.94 -3.55 37.55
N TYR A 41 -56.98 -4.46 37.36
CA TYR A 41 -56.75 -5.62 38.21
C TYR A 41 -56.59 -5.27 39.69
N LEU A 42 -55.84 -4.22 40.01
CA LEU A 42 -55.59 -3.78 41.38
C LEU A 42 -56.87 -3.32 42.12
N ASN A 43 -57.91 -2.92 41.39
CA ASN A 43 -59.18 -2.45 41.95
C ASN A 43 -60.27 -3.54 41.99
N SER A 44 -60.00 -4.73 41.47
CA SER A 44 -60.99 -5.81 41.30
C SER A 44 -61.12 -6.76 42.51
N TRP A 45 -60.28 -6.59 43.54
CA TRP A 45 -60.28 -7.52 44.68
C TRP A 45 -61.41 -7.21 45.66
N THR A 46 -62.37 -8.12 45.78
CA THR A 46 -63.41 -8.08 46.82
C THR A 46 -63.00 -8.97 47.99
N THR A 47 -63.07 -8.44 49.21
CA THR A 47 -62.72 -9.19 50.43
C THR A 47 -63.76 -10.28 50.69
N PRO A 48 -63.39 -11.57 50.67
CA PRO A 48 -64.32 -12.66 50.98
C PRO A 48 -64.72 -12.61 52.46
N LYS A 49 -65.98 -12.97 52.77
CA LYS A 49 -66.54 -12.88 54.12
C LYS A 49 -66.09 -14.03 55.04
N ASP A 50 -65.81 -15.20 54.44
CA ASP A 50 -65.38 -16.41 55.15
C ASP A 50 -63.87 -16.70 54.96
N PRO A 51 -63.13 -17.02 56.04
CA PRO A 51 -61.68 -17.18 55.98
C PRO A 51 -61.23 -18.39 55.13
N LYS A 52 -61.98 -19.49 55.17
CA LYS A 52 -61.68 -20.72 54.42
C LYS A 52 -61.86 -20.52 52.91
N GLU A 53 -62.82 -19.70 52.50
CA GLU A 53 -63.02 -19.36 51.09
C GLU A 53 -61.93 -18.43 50.56
N ALA A 54 -61.48 -17.48 51.38
CA ALA A 54 -60.38 -16.58 51.03
C ALA A 54 -59.09 -17.37 50.78
N GLU A 55 -58.78 -18.35 51.63
CA GLU A 55 -57.62 -19.22 51.46
C GLU A 55 -57.71 -20.05 50.16
N ALA A 56 -58.86 -20.65 49.87
CA ALA A 56 -59.06 -21.43 48.64
C ALA A 56 -58.92 -20.56 47.37
N LYS A 57 -59.49 -19.34 47.36
CA LYS A 57 -59.36 -18.38 46.26
C LYS A 57 -57.90 -17.94 46.08
N LEU A 58 -57.18 -17.66 47.16
CA LEU A 58 -55.76 -17.30 47.10
C LEU A 58 -54.88 -18.46 46.63
N ALA A 59 -55.12 -19.68 47.10
CA ALA A 59 -54.38 -20.86 46.68
C ALA A 59 -54.59 -21.13 45.18
N ARG A 60 -55.83 -20.99 44.69
CA ARG A 60 -56.15 -21.07 43.26
C ARG A 60 -55.42 -20.00 42.46
N LEU A 61 -55.47 -18.74 42.90
CA LEU A 61 -54.80 -17.62 42.24
C LEU A 61 -53.29 -17.84 42.15
N ARG A 62 -52.65 -18.26 43.24
CA ARG A 62 -51.20 -18.57 43.27
C ARG A 62 -50.85 -19.67 42.27
N ARG A 63 -51.66 -20.73 42.19
CA ARG A 63 -51.46 -21.83 41.23
C ARG A 63 -51.61 -21.36 39.78
N GLU A 64 -52.67 -20.62 39.48
CA GLU A 64 -52.93 -20.10 38.13
C GLU A 64 -51.84 -19.10 37.70
N TYR A 65 -51.43 -18.20 38.58
CA TYR A 65 -50.34 -17.27 38.31
C TYR A 65 -49.02 -17.99 38.07
N ALA A 66 -48.67 -18.97 38.91
CA ALA A 66 -47.47 -19.77 38.73
C ALA A 66 -47.46 -20.54 37.39
N LYS A 67 -48.62 -21.04 36.94
CA LYS A 67 -48.77 -21.66 35.62
C LYS A 67 -48.54 -20.65 34.49
N LYS A 68 -49.22 -19.50 34.52
CA LYS A 68 -49.06 -18.43 33.51
C LYS A 68 -47.62 -17.95 33.41
N VAL A 69 -46.96 -17.66 34.54
CA VAL A 69 -45.56 -17.22 34.56
C VAL A 69 -44.62 -18.32 34.03
N LYS A 70 -44.92 -19.59 34.30
CA LYS A 70 -44.13 -20.71 33.78
C LYS A 70 -44.26 -20.82 32.26
N GLU A 71 -45.44 -20.60 31.70
CA GLU A 71 -45.67 -20.58 30.24
C GLU A 71 -44.91 -19.43 29.59
N VAL A 72 -45.08 -18.20 30.09
CA VAL A 72 -44.34 -17.02 29.60
C VAL A 72 -42.83 -17.22 29.67
N ARG A 73 -42.31 -17.84 30.73
CA ARG A 73 -40.87 -18.14 30.84
C ARG A 73 -40.39 -19.11 29.76
N LYS A 74 -41.20 -20.11 29.40
CA LYS A 74 -40.85 -21.06 28.33
C LYS A 74 -40.82 -20.37 26.97
N GLU A 75 -41.81 -19.54 26.69
CA GLU A 75 -41.89 -18.74 25.46
C GLU A 75 -40.68 -17.83 25.34
N TYR A 76 -40.36 -17.09 26.40
CA TYR A 76 -39.18 -16.22 26.43
C TYR A 76 -37.88 -16.98 26.17
N ILE A 77 -37.69 -18.14 26.82
CA ILE A 77 -36.48 -18.97 26.58
C ILE A 77 -36.41 -19.39 25.11
N HIS A 78 -37.53 -19.78 24.51
CA HIS A 78 -37.58 -20.18 23.11
C HIS A 78 -37.26 -19.01 22.17
N GLU A 79 -37.85 -17.84 22.38
CA GLU A 79 -37.58 -16.63 21.61
C GLU A 79 -36.11 -16.22 21.68
N MET A 80 -35.53 -16.25 22.87
CA MET A 80 -34.11 -15.92 23.07
C MET A 80 -33.19 -16.91 22.35
N GLU A 81 -33.54 -18.20 22.31
CA GLU A 81 -32.77 -19.19 21.57
C GLU A 81 -32.91 -19.01 20.06
N LEU A 82 -34.11 -18.68 19.54
CA LEU A 82 -34.29 -18.34 18.13
C LEU A 82 -33.44 -17.13 17.72
N GLN A 83 -33.41 -16.07 18.55
CA GLN A 83 -32.56 -14.91 18.30
C GLN A 83 -31.07 -15.26 18.31
N ARG A 84 -30.64 -16.14 19.22
CA ARG A 84 -29.25 -16.63 19.24
C ARG A 84 -28.92 -17.39 17.95
N ILE A 85 -29.78 -18.29 17.50
CA ILE A 85 -29.57 -19.07 16.26
C ILE A 85 -29.51 -18.14 15.05
N GLU A 86 -30.41 -17.16 14.95
CA GLU A 86 -30.41 -16.18 13.86
C GLU A 86 -29.12 -15.36 13.83
N LYS A 87 -28.64 -14.93 15.01
CA LYS A 87 -27.36 -14.23 15.13
C LYS A 87 -26.20 -15.10 14.64
N MET A 88 -26.14 -16.37 15.04
CA MET A 88 -25.10 -17.30 14.58
C MET A 88 -25.11 -17.45 13.06
N ARG A 89 -26.28 -17.65 12.44
CA ARG A 89 -26.42 -17.73 10.98
C ARG A 89 -25.93 -16.46 10.27
N LYS A 90 -26.27 -15.29 10.80
CA LYS A 90 -25.80 -13.99 10.26
C LYS A 90 -24.30 -13.83 10.38
N ASP A 91 -23.72 -14.26 11.50
CA ASP A 91 -22.28 -14.15 11.75
C ASP A 91 -21.49 -15.14 10.87
N GLU A 92 -22.00 -16.35 10.66
CA GLU A 92 -21.45 -17.34 9.71
C GLU A 92 -21.46 -16.81 8.27
N ALA A 93 -22.60 -16.30 7.81
CA ALA A 93 -22.71 -15.71 6.46
C ALA A 93 -21.74 -14.54 6.26
N LYS A 94 -21.58 -13.68 7.27
CA LYS A 94 -20.59 -12.58 7.23
C LYS A 94 -19.16 -13.10 7.16
N LYS A 95 -18.83 -14.13 7.93
CA LYS A 95 -17.49 -14.73 7.97
C LYS A 95 -17.14 -15.36 6.62
N GLU A 96 -18.07 -16.06 5.99
CA GLU A 96 -17.88 -16.63 4.66
C GLU A 96 -17.73 -15.57 3.58
N ALA A 97 -18.58 -14.54 3.59
CA ALA A 97 -18.46 -13.40 2.67
C ALA A 97 -17.10 -12.69 2.80
N GLN A 98 -16.62 -12.51 4.04
CA GLN A 98 -15.29 -11.93 4.30
C GLN A 98 -14.16 -12.84 3.79
N ARG A 99 -14.29 -14.16 3.92
CA ARG A 99 -13.31 -15.11 3.40
C ARG A 99 -13.19 -15.00 1.89
N ILE A 100 -14.32 -15.04 1.17
CA ILE A 100 -14.37 -14.93 -0.30
C ILE A 100 -13.74 -13.61 -0.75
N ALA A 101 -14.15 -12.48 -0.15
CA ALA A 101 -13.60 -11.16 -0.50
C ALA A 101 -12.08 -11.07 -0.25
N ASN A 102 -11.58 -11.73 0.80
CA ASN A 102 -10.14 -11.77 1.07
C ASN A 102 -9.39 -12.65 0.06
N GLU A 103 -9.96 -13.79 -0.34
CA GLU A 103 -9.38 -14.66 -1.38
C GLU A 103 -9.30 -13.93 -2.72
N GLU A 104 -10.35 -13.22 -3.14
CA GLU A 104 -10.36 -12.39 -4.33
C GLU A 104 -9.30 -11.27 -4.27
N ARG A 105 -9.17 -10.59 -3.13
CA ARG A 105 -8.13 -9.58 -2.90
C ARG A 105 -6.71 -10.16 -2.96
N GLN A 106 -6.52 -11.39 -2.50
CA GLN A 106 -5.21 -12.04 -2.57
C GLN A 106 -4.91 -12.49 -4.00
N ALA A 107 -5.91 -13.03 -4.73
CA ALA A 107 -5.77 -13.45 -6.11
C ALA A 107 -5.41 -12.26 -7.03
N THR A 108 -6.11 -11.13 -6.87
CA THR A 108 -5.82 -9.88 -7.59
C THR A 108 -4.42 -9.37 -7.29
N LYS A 109 -4.04 -9.27 -6.01
CA LYS A 109 -2.66 -8.88 -5.61
C LYS A 109 -1.59 -9.84 -6.14
N ALA A 110 -1.88 -11.14 -6.21
CA ALA A 110 -0.94 -12.13 -6.75
C ALA A 110 -0.78 -11.97 -8.27
N ALA A 111 -1.87 -11.70 -8.99
CA ALA A 111 -1.84 -11.39 -10.42
C ALA A 111 -1.05 -10.11 -10.71
N GLU A 112 -1.29 -9.04 -9.95
CA GLU A 112 -0.53 -7.78 -10.04
C GLU A 112 0.96 -7.98 -9.77
N LYS A 113 1.32 -8.74 -8.73
CA LYS A 113 2.73 -9.08 -8.43
C LYS A 113 3.38 -9.85 -9.58
N LYS A 114 2.67 -10.82 -10.18
CA LYS A 114 3.17 -11.56 -11.35
C LYS A 114 3.37 -10.65 -12.56
N ALA A 115 2.44 -9.74 -12.83
CA ALA A 115 2.58 -8.77 -13.91
C ALA A 115 3.81 -7.87 -13.70
N LYS A 116 3.96 -7.32 -12.48
CA LYS A 116 5.10 -6.48 -12.12
C LYS A 116 6.44 -7.23 -12.17
N ALA A 117 6.46 -8.52 -11.86
CA ALA A 117 7.66 -9.34 -12.00
C ALA A 117 8.08 -9.46 -13.49
N LYS A 118 7.12 -9.71 -14.39
CA LYS A 118 7.38 -9.75 -15.83
C LYS A 118 7.86 -8.40 -16.37
N GLU A 119 7.30 -7.29 -15.89
CA GLU A 119 7.78 -5.95 -16.26
C GLU A 119 9.24 -5.72 -15.84
N ARG A 120 9.62 -6.17 -14.64
CA ARG A 120 11.02 -6.08 -14.18
C ARG A 120 11.95 -6.94 -15.03
N GLU A 121 11.55 -8.16 -15.35
CA GLU A 121 12.33 -9.04 -16.24
C GLU A 121 12.51 -8.41 -17.62
N ALA A 122 11.45 -7.81 -18.19
CA ALA A 122 11.53 -7.08 -19.45
C ALA A 122 12.48 -5.88 -19.37
N ALA A 123 12.37 -5.07 -18.31
CA ALA A 123 13.26 -3.93 -18.08
C ALA A 123 14.73 -4.35 -17.94
N GLU A 124 15.02 -5.47 -17.28
CA GLU A 124 16.38 -6.02 -17.19
C GLU A 124 16.91 -6.48 -18.56
N GLN A 125 16.06 -7.10 -19.38
CA GLN A 125 16.45 -7.49 -20.74
C GLN A 125 16.74 -6.27 -21.61
N GLU A 126 15.92 -5.22 -21.53
CA GLU A 126 16.16 -3.95 -22.21
C GLU A 126 17.48 -3.31 -21.75
N PHE A 127 17.72 -3.29 -20.44
CA PHE A 127 18.97 -2.80 -19.87
C PHE A 127 20.20 -3.57 -20.39
N ARG A 128 20.09 -4.90 -20.54
CA ARG A 128 21.17 -5.70 -21.13
C ARG A 128 21.41 -5.35 -22.60
N LYS A 129 20.35 -5.13 -23.37
CA LYS A 129 20.45 -4.73 -24.79
C LYS A 129 21.13 -3.36 -24.95
N THR A 130 20.74 -2.37 -24.15
CA THR A 130 21.36 -1.04 -24.18
C THR A 130 22.83 -1.12 -23.79
N LEU A 131 23.18 -1.92 -22.78
CA LEU A 131 24.57 -2.13 -22.35
C LEU A 131 25.44 -2.77 -23.45
N LEU A 132 24.91 -3.72 -24.21
CA LEU A 132 25.62 -4.30 -25.36
C LEU A 132 25.84 -3.26 -26.47
N LYS A 133 24.83 -2.44 -26.77
CA LYS A 133 24.93 -1.35 -27.75
C LYS A 133 25.99 -0.32 -27.35
N GLU A 134 26.02 0.08 -26.08
CA GLU A 134 27.04 0.99 -25.54
C GLU A 134 28.46 0.40 -25.66
N ARG A 135 28.62 -0.89 -25.36
CA ARG A 135 29.91 -1.58 -25.53
C ARG A 135 30.35 -1.61 -26.99
N GLN A 136 29.43 -1.90 -27.92
CA GLN A 136 29.72 -1.88 -29.36
C GLN A 136 30.12 -0.48 -29.83
N GLY A 137 29.39 0.56 -29.46
CA GLY A 137 29.71 1.94 -29.81
C GLY A 137 31.09 2.37 -29.31
N LYS A 138 31.47 1.97 -28.09
CA LYS A 138 32.83 2.22 -27.56
C LYS A 138 33.91 1.48 -28.36
N LEU A 139 33.66 0.22 -28.75
CA LEU A 139 34.63 -0.53 -29.56
C LEU A 139 34.81 0.10 -30.95
N GLU A 140 33.72 0.52 -31.59
CA GLU A 140 33.78 1.21 -32.88
C GLU A 140 34.51 2.55 -32.78
N TYR A 141 34.24 3.32 -31.73
CA TYR A 141 34.96 4.55 -31.43
C TYR A 141 36.47 4.32 -31.30
N TRP A 142 36.89 3.26 -30.59
CA TRP A 142 38.30 2.92 -30.45
C TRP A 142 38.95 2.53 -31.78
N ARG A 143 38.28 1.73 -32.61
CA ARG A 143 38.77 1.38 -33.96
C ARG A 143 38.95 2.61 -34.83
N MET A 144 38.00 3.53 -34.82
CA MET A 144 38.10 4.80 -35.57
C MET A 144 39.23 5.68 -35.04
N ARG A 145 39.37 5.77 -33.71
CA ARG A 145 40.46 6.52 -33.09
C ARG A 145 41.83 5.94 -33.46
N GLU A 146 42.00 4.63 -33.46
CA GLU A 146 43.25 3.97 -33.83
C GLU A 146 43.60 4.22 -35.30
N LYS A 147 42.62 4.12 -36.22
CA LYS A 147 42.80 4.48 -37.62
C LYS A 147 43.23 5.93 -37.78
N ASN A 148 42.53 6.87 -37.14
CA ASN A 148 42.87 8.29 -37.19
C ASN A 148 44.28 8.57 -36.64
N PHE A 149 44.70 7.88 -35.59
CA PHE A 149 46.06 7.99 -35.07
C PHE A 149 47.11 7.45 -36.06
N ALA A 150 46.84 6.30 -36.68
CA ALA A 150 47.72 5.72 -37.68
C ALA A 150 47.84 6.61 -38.92
N GLU A 151 46.73 7.18 -39.41
CA GLU A 151 46.71 8.15 -40.51
C GLU A 151 47.50 9.40 -40.17
N LYS A 152 47.26 10.03 -39.02
CA LYS A 152 48.05 11.19 -38.58
C LYS A 152 49.54 10.89 -38.44
N LYS A 153 49.91 9.67 -38.02
CA LYS A 153 51.31 9.24 -37.94
C LYS A 153 51.92 9.11 -39.35
N LYS A 154 51.19 8.53 -40.30
CA LYS A 154 51.60 8.42 -41.71
C LYS A 154 51.74 9.80 -42.35
N GLU A 155 50.75 10.68 -42.20
CA GLU A 155 50.80 12.06 -42.70
C GLU A 155 52.02 12.82 -42.19
N LYS A 156 52.31 12.74 -40.88
CA LYS A 156 53.52 13.33 -40.29
C LYS A 156 54.80 12.73 -40.87
N SER A 157 54.85 11.40 -41.01
CA SER A 157 56.01 10.71 -41.59
C SER A 157 56.23 11.10 -43.06
N ASP A 158 55.16 11.23 -43.83
CA ASP A 158 55.22 11.61 -45.24
C ASP A 158 55.61 13.09 -45.39
N LEU A 159 55.08 13.96 -44.53
CA LEU A 159 55.50 15.37 -44.47
C LEU A 159 56.99 15.47 -44.16
N LEU A 160 57.47 14.76 -43.12
CA LEU A 160 58.88 14.69 -42.78
C LEU A 160 59.72 14.18 -43.94
N ARG A 161 59.28 13.13 -44.65
CA ARG A 161 60.01 12.59 -45.82
C ARG A 161 60.15 13.61 -46.95
N ARG A 162 59.08 14.39 -47.22
CA ARG A 162 59.09 15.47 -48.22
C ARG A 162 59.98 16.64 -47.81
N GLN A 163 59.98 16.99 -46.52
CA GLN A 163 60.84 18.05 -46.00
C GLN A 163 62.32 17.59 -45.96
N SER A 164 62.57 16.35 -45.56
CA SER A 164 63.93 15.81 -45.45
C SER A 164 64.61 15.63 -46.79
N SER A 165 63.87 15.43 -47.89
CA SER A 165 64.47 15.45 -49.23
C SER A 165 65.03 16.82 -49.64
N MET A 166 64.68 17.89 -48.92
CA MET A 166 65.29 19.22 -49.09
C MET A 166 66.38 19.51 -48.07
N TRP A 167 66.64 18.60 -47.12
CA TRP A 167 67.69 18.80 -46.13
C TRP A 167 69.05 18.72 -46.79
N ILE A 168 69.94 19.59 -46.35
CA ILE A 168 71.27 19.76 -46.91
C ILE A 168 72.24 19.06 -45.96
N ASP A 169 73.01 18.11 -46.48
CA ASP A 169 74.04 17.46 -45.67
C ASP A 169 75.13 18.47 -45.30
N GLU A 170 75.74 18.29 -44.13
CA GLU A 170 76.72 19.24 -43.57
C GLU A 170 77.89 19.52 -44.53
N LYS A 171 78.32 18.51 -45.29
CA LYS A 171 79.37 18.62 -46.31
C LYS A 171 78.98 19.45 -47.53
N GLU A 172 77.68 19.62 -47.77
CA GLU A 172 77.12 20.35 -48.91
C GLU A 172 76.54 21.72 -48.50
N LEU A 173 76.51 22.02 -47.20
CA LEU A 173 75.91 23.22 -46.62
C LEU A 173 76.61 24.51 -47.09
N GLU A 174 77.95 24.53 -47.08
CA GLU A 174 78.75 25.66 -47.56
C GLU A 174 78.53 25.93 -49.06
N LYS A 175 78.38 24.87 -49.86
CA LYS A 175 78.15 25.00 -51.31
C LYS A 175 76.78 25.58 -51.61
N LYS A 176 75.73 25.05 -50.96
CA LYS A 176 74.36 25.56 -51.15
C LYS A 176 74.14 26.95 -50.56
N THR A 177 74.84 27.33 -49.49
CA THR A 177 74.77 28.71 -48.95
C THR A 177 75.39 29.71 -49.92
N LEU A 178 76.54 29.37 -50.54
CA LEU A 178 77.12 30.19 -51.59
C LEU A 178 76.22 30.28 -52.83
N GLU A 179 75.63 29.16 -53.27
CA GLU A 179 74.68 29.12 -54.39
C GLU A 179 73.45 30.00 -54.13
N ALA A 180 72.83 29.89 -52.95
CA ALA A 180 71.68 30.71 -52.57
C ALA A 180 72.03 32.21 -52.49
N ILE A 181 73.21 32.57 -51.99
CA ILE A 181 73.68 33.97 -51.97
C ILE A 181 73.83 34.49 -53.40
N VAL A 182 74.42 33.71 -54.31
CA VAL A 182 74.61 34.10 -55.71
C VAL A 182 73.28 34.20 -56.45
N ASP A 183 72.36 33.28 -56.25
CA ASP A 183 71.01 33.30 -56.86
C ASP A 183 70.18 34.49 -56.37
N THR A 184 70.34 34.93 -55.12
CA THR A 184 69.68 36.14 -54.60
C THR A 184 70.25 37.45 -55.14
N ILE A 185 71.44 37.43 -55.73
CA ILE A 185 72.15 38.61 -56.27
C ILE A 185 71.88 38.78 -57.78
N GLN A 186 71.17 37.85 -58.43
CA GLN A 186 70.69 38.01 -59.81
C GLN A 186 69.52 39.02 -59.85
N LEU A 187 69.84 40.28 -60.14
CA LEU A 187 68.97 41.29 -60.75
C LEU A 187 68.81 41.01 -62.26
#